data_AF-A0A5J4KPA9-F1
#
_entry.id   AF-A0A5J4KPA9-F1
#
_cell.length_a   1.000
_cell.length_b   1.000
_cell.length_c   1.000
_cell.angle_alpha   90.00
_cell.angle_beta   90.00
_cell.angle_gamma   90.00
#
_symmetry.space_group_name_H-M   'P 1'
#
loop_
_entity.id
_entity.type
_entity.pdbx_description
1 polymer ?
#
loop_
_entity_poly.entity_id
_entity_poly.type
_entity_poly.pdbx_seq_one_letter_code
_entity_poly.pdbx_strand_id
1 'polypeptide(L)'
;MDMTWRELLGKIVSDPQEQQRIIETLNINAMTLRRWISGETNPRPQNLRLLLNTLPHAHRELIDLLAVEFPFIIKNDAYREEQVFCIPAEFYEQVMSAYVNVSQHLRSATISNLILQQMLKHLDTNQDGMLVSIAQCVPPVAGPKDS
;
A
#
# COMPACT_ATOMS: atom_id res chain seq x y z
N MET A 1 4.71 -21.39 23.25
CA MET A 1 5.78 -20.86 22.39
C MET A 1 5.15 -19.71 21.65
N ASP A 2 5.57 -18.50 21.97
CA ASP A 2 5.06 -17.31 21.31
C ASP A 2 5.67 -17.25 19.91
N MET A 3 4.83 -17.14 18.89
CA MET A 3 5.24 -17.10 17.49
C MET A 3 6.15 -15.90 17.25
N THR A 4 7.30 -16.09 16.61
CA THR A 4 8.24 -14.99 16.30
C THR A 4 8.02 -14.43 14.90
N TRP A 5 8.52 -13.22 14.64
CA TRP A 5 8.45 -12.61 13.30
C TRP A 5 9.18 -13.47 12.24
N ARG A 6 10.22 -14.21 12.65
CA ARG A 6 10.97 -15.13 11.77
C ARG A 6 10.14 -16.35 11.39
N GLU A 7 9.38 -16.89 12.34
CA GLU A 7 8.46 -18.01 12.09
C GLU A 7 7.29 -17.58 11.20
N LEU A 8 6.74 -16.37 11.41
CA LEU A 8 5.74 -15.78 10.52
C LEU A 8 6.28 -15.64 9.10
N LEU A 9 7.47 -15.04 8.96
CA LEU A 9 8.12 -14.88 7.67
C LEU A 9 8.40 -16.24 7.01
N GLY A 10 8.88 -17.22 7.77
CA GLY A 10 9.11 -18.60 7.33
C GLY A 10 7.84 -19.27 6.78
N LYS A 11 6.70 -19.05 7.44
CA LYS A 11 5.40 -19.57 6.99
C LYS A 11 4.95 -18.91 5.68
N ILE A 12 5.16 -17.60 5.52
CA ILE A 12 4.81 -16.86 4.31
C ILE A 12 5.67 -17.31 3.12
N VAL A 13 6.99 -17.42 3.32
CA VAL A 13 7.91 -17.84 2.25
C VAL A 13 7.89 -19.34 1.99
N SER A 14 7.06 -20.10 2.70
CA SER A 14 6.84 -21.52 2.40
C SER A 14 6.14 -21.70 1.05
N ASP A 15 5.42 -20.68 0.57
CA ASP A 15 4.97 -20.60 -0.80
C ASP A 15 6.13 -20.11 -1.71
N PRO A 16 6.58 -20.92 -2.69
CA PRO A 16 7.64 -20.53 -3.61
C PRO A 16 7.36 -19.24 -4.39
N GLN A 17 6.08 -18.93 -4.69
CA GLN A 17 5.71 -17.71 -5.40
C GLN A 17 5.92 -16.48 -4.52
N GLU A 18 5.47 -16.53 -3.26
CA GLU A 18 5.67 -15.46 -2.30
C GLU A 18 7.16 -15.27 -1.97
N GLN A 19 7.92 -16.36 -1.85
CA GLN A 19 9.36 -16.30 -1.64
C GLN A 19 10.05 -15.52 -2.78
N GLN A 20 9.74 -15.85 -4.04
CA GLN A 20 10.32 -15.20 -5.20
C GLN A 20 9.89 -13.72 -5.29
N ARG A 21 8.60 -13.43 -5.05
CA ARG A 21 8.06 -12.06 -5.03
C ARG A 21 8.78 -11.16 -4.03
N ILE A 22 9.02 -11.68 -2.82
CA ILE A 22 9.72 -10.96 -1.74
C ILE A 22 11.18 -10.71 -2.12
N ILE A 23 11.87 -11.72 -2.67
CA ILE A 23 13.26 -11.62 -3.14
C ILE A 23 13.42 -10.52 -4.19
N GLU A 24 12.53 -10.51 -5.20
CA GLU A 24 12.56 -9.54 -6.28
C GLU A 24 12.25 -8.13 -5.79
N THR A 25 11.23 -7.99 -4.94
CA THR A 25 10.80 -6.67 -4.45
C THR A 25 11.82 -6.06 -3.49
N LEU A 26 12.48 -6.87 -2.67
CA LEU A 26 13.53 -6.42 -1.75
C LEU A 26 14.90 -6.28 -2.43
N ASN A 27 15.05 -6.79 -3.65
CA ASN A 27 16.32 -6.88 -4.37
C ASN A 27 17.43 -7.54 -3.51
N ILE A 28 17.10 -8.65 -2.85
CA ILE A 28 18.02 -9.43 -2.01
C ILE A 28 18.25 -10.82 -2.59
N ASN A 29 19.28 -11.53 -2.13
CA ASN A 29 19.46 -12.94 -2.48
C ASN A 29 18.55 -13.84 -1.63
N ALA A 30 18.07 -14.96 -2.18
CA ALA A 30 17.37 -16.02 -1.45
C ALA A 30 18.13 -16.48 -0.19
N MET A 31 19.46 -16.52 -0.25
CA MET A 31 20.30 -16.85 0.90
C MET A 31 20.18 -15.81 2.02
N THR A 32 20.09 -14.52 1.69
CA THR A 32 19.88 -13.45 2.68
C THR A 32 18.53 -13.61 3.38
N LEU A 33 17.47 -13.93 2.62
CA LEU A 33 16.15 -14.19 3.18
C LEU A 33 16.15 -15.41 4.12
N ARG A 34 16.82 -16.50 3.72
CA ARG A 34 16.98 -17.68 4.59
C ARG A 34 17.73 -17.36 5.88
N ARG A 35 18.79 -16.55 5.81
CA ARG A 35 19.56 -16.11 6.99
C ARG A 35 18.75 -15.25 7.96
N TRP A 36 17.75 -14.51 7.48
CA TRP A 36 16.84 -13.77 8.36
C TRP A 36 15.92 -14.72 9.10
N ILE A 37 15.36 -15.72 8.40
CA ILE A 37 14.46 -16.72 8.97
C ILE A 37 15.20 -17.62 9.97
N SER A 38 16.43 -18.04 9.67
CA SER A 38 17.24 -18.85 10.59
C SER A 38 17.82 -18.06 11.77
N GLY A 39 17.74 -16.72 11.73
CA GLY A 39 18.30 -15.85 12.77
C GLY A 39 19.82 -15.67 12.67
N GLU A 40 20.47 -16.15 11.61
CA GLU A 40 21.91 -15.94 11.37
C GLU A 40 22.25 -14.45 11.19
N THR A 41 21.34 -13.67 10.60
CA THR A 41 21.53 -12.23 10.42
C THR A 41 20.21 -11.47 10.64
N ASN A 42 20.32 -10.25 11.16
CA ASN A 42 19.18 -9.36 11.29
C ASN A 42 19.07 -8.42 10.08
N PRO A 43 17.87 -8.21 9.52
CA PRO A 43 17.64 -7.25 8.45
C PRO A 43 17.96 -5.81 8.92
N ARG A 44 18.50 -5.00 8.01
CA ARG A 44 18.71 -3.57 8.28
C ARG A 44 17.36 -2.86 8.37
N PRO A 45 17.26 -1.71 9.08
CA PRO A 45 16.02 -0.94 9.19
C PRO A 45 15.34 -0.63 7.84
N GLN A 46 16.13 -0.31 6.80
CA GLN A 46 15.61 -0.10 5.45
C GLN A 46 14.94 -1.34 4.86
N ASN A 47 15.55 -2.52 5.05
CA ASN A 47 15.01 -3.78 4.58
C ASN A 47 13.76 -4.20 5.37
N LEU A 48 13.70 -3.88 6.66
CA LEU A 48 12.50 -4.09 7.48
C LEU A 48 11.33 -3.25 6.96
N ARG A 49 11.57 -1.98 6.60
CA ARG A 49 10.55 -1.13 5.99
C ARG A 49 10.01 -1.73 4.69
N LEU A 50 10.92 -2.09 3.79
CA LEU A 50 10.54 -2.70 2.51
C LEU A 50 9.81 -4.04 2.72
N LEU A 51 10.23 -4.85 3.69
CA LEU A 51 9.59 -6.12 4.01
C LEU A 51 8.13 -5.92 4.46
N LEU A 52 7.89 -4.94 5.33
CA LEU A 52 6.55 -4.56 5.76
C LEU A 52 5.68 -4.17 4.55
N ASN A 53 6.21 -3.34 3.64
CA ASN A 53 5.51 -2.93 2.42
C ASN A 53 5.22 -4.08 1.46
N THR A 54 6.10 -5.08 1.41
CA THR A 54 5.87 -6.26 0.56
C THR A 54 4.76 -7.17 1.09
N LEU A 55 4.38 -7.06 2.36
CA LEU A 55 3.48 -7.99 3.04
C LEU A 55 2.25 -7.27 3.61
N PRO A 56 1.42 -6.60 2.79
CA PRO A 56 0.32 -5.78 3.29
C PRO A 56 -0.68 -6.58 4.16
N HIS A 57 -0.93 -7.84 3.81
CA HIS A 57 -1.84 -8.73 4.56
C HIS A 57 -1.32 -9.14 5.93
N ALA A 58 0.00 -9.30 6.08
CA ALA A 58 0.65 -9.71 7.34
C ALA A 58 1.31 -8.54 8.08
N HIS A 59 1.22 -7.32 7.54
CA HIS A 59 1.97 -6.16 8.03
C HIS A 59 1.65 -5.81 9.48
N ARG A 60 0.39 -5.89 9.92
CA ARG A 60 0.02 -5.61 11.32
C ARG A 60 0.62 -6.63 12.28
N GLU A 61 0.40 -7.91 11.99
CA GLU A 61 0.96 -9.02 12.78
C GLU A 61 2.49 -8.98 12.80
N LEU A 62 3.12 -8.69 11.66
CA LEU A 62 4.57 -8.58 11.53
C LEU A 62 5.13 -7.39 12.31
N ILE A 63 4.45 -6.24 12.36
CA ILE A 63 4.85 -5.10 13.21
C ILE A 63 4.82 -5.47 14.68
N ASP A 64 3.73 -6.10 15.14
CA ASP A 64 3.56 -6.46 16.55
C ASP A 64 4.65 -7.44 17.00
N LEU A 65 5.03 -8.37 16.14
CA LEU A 65 6.12 -9.32 16.41
C LEU A 65 7.50 -8.67 16.31
N LEU A 66 7.73 -7.80 15.33
CA LEU A 66 8.99 -7.08 15.17
C LEU A 66 9.23 -6.07 16.30
N ALA A 67 8.17 -5.47 16.84
CA ALA A 67 8.22 -4.54 17.96
C ALA A 67 8.90 -5.10 19.22
N VAL A 68 8.79 -6.42 19.42
CA VAL A 68 9.42 -7.13 20.54
C VAL A 68 10.95 -7.09 20.43
N GLU A 69 11.49 -7.26 19.22
CA GLU A 69 12.94 -7.32 18.98
C GLU A 69 13.55 -5.99 18.51
N PHE A 70 12.74 -5.13 17.89
CA PHE A 70 13.15 -3.88 17.26
C PHE A 70 12.25 -2.72 17.73
N PRO A 71 12.43 -2.21 18.97
CA PRO A 71 11.57 -1.17 19.54
C PRO A 71 11.54 0.15 18.75
N PHE A 72 12.52 0.38 17.86
CA PHE A 72 12.56 1.57 17.00
C PHE A 72 11.47 1.58 15.93
N ILE A 73 10.88 0.42 15.60
CA ILE A 73 9.80 0.32 14.59
C ILE A 73 8.53 1.00 15.09
N ILE A 74 8.19 0.85 16.38
CA ILE A 74 7.02 1.51 16.96
C ILE A 74 7.22 3.03 17.08
N LYS A 75 8.46 3.47 17.32
CA LYS A 75 8.78 4.89 17.52
C LYS A 75 8.82 5.71 16.25
N ASN A 76 8.76 5.08 15.08
CA ASN A 76 8.84 5.74 13.80
C ASN A 76 7.52 5.54 13.05
N ASP A 77 6.71 6.60 13.01
CA ASP A 77 5.38 6.62 12.38
C ASP A 77 5.42 6.18 10.90
N ALA A 78 6.56 6.30 10.23
CA ALA A 78 6.76 5.83 8.86
C ALA A 78 6.50 4.33 8.68
N TYR A 79 6.62 3.50 9.73
CA TYR A 79 6.29 2.07 9.66
C TYR A 79 4.80 1.78 9.92
N ARG A 80 4.05 2.71 10.52
CA ARG A 80 2.60 2.57 10.76
C ARG A 80 1.77 3.17 9.63
N GLU A 81 2.24 4.26 9.04
CA GLU A 81 1.51 5.02 8.02
C GLU A 81 1.46 4.31 6.66
N GLU A 82 2.43 3.45 6.31
CA GLU A 82 2.46 2.81 4.98
C GLU A 82 1.30 1.83 4.73
N GLN A 83 0.67 1.28 5.78
CA GLN A 83 -0.56 0.50 5.66
C GLN A 83 -1.78 1.35 5.26
N VAL A 84 -1.75 2.66 5.55
CA VAL A 84 -2.86 3.58 5.29
C VAL A 84 -3.03 3.85 3.80
N PHE A 85 -2.01 3.62 2.96
CA PHE A 85 -2.05 3.94 1.53
C PHE A 85 -2.40 2.77 0.60
N CYS A 86 -2.64 1.58 1.13
CA CYS A 86 -3.04 0.45 0.29
C CYS A 86 -4.53 0.59 -0.10
N ILE A 87 -4.80 0.83 -1.39
CA ILE A 87 -6.16 0.91 -1.91
C ILE A 87 -6.76 -0.51 -1.94
N PRO A 88 -7.90 -0.78 -1.28
CA PRO A 88 -8.50 -2.11 -1.23
C PRO A 88 -8.85 -2.66 -2.63
N ALA A 89 -8.68 -3.97 -2.84
CA ALA A 89 -9.04 -4.64 -4.10
C ALA A 89 -10.53 -4.42 -4.48
N GLU A 90 -11.42 -4.44 -3.49
CA GLU A 90 -12.86 -4.17 -3.64
C GLU A 90 -13.14 -2.80 -4.27
N PHE A 91 -12.29 -1.80 -4.00
CA PHE A 91 -12.45 -0.49 -4.60
C PHE A 91 -12.19 -0.52 -6.10
N TYR A 92 -11.19 -1.28 -6.56
CA TYR A 92 -10.95 -1.46 -7.99
C TYR A 92 -12.13 -2.16 -8.68
N GLU A 93 -12.72 -3.17 -8.03
CA GLU A 93 -13.93 -3.83 -8.54
C GLU A 93 -15.10 -2.85 -8.66
N GLN A 94 -15.30 -1.98 -7.66
CA GLN A 94 -16.33 -0.95 -7.69
C GLN A 94 -16.12 0.04 -8.84
N VAL A 95 -14.88 0.49 -9.07
CA VAL A 95 -14.56 1.40 -10.18
C VAL A 95 -14.79 0.71 -11.54
N MET A 96 -14.38 -0.54 -11.68
CA MET A 96 -14.59 -1.32 -12.92
C MET A 96 -16.07 -1.59 -13.17
N SER A 97 -16.82 -1.95 -12.13
CA SER A 97 -18.27 -2.13 -12.20
C SER A 97 -18.96 -0.82 -12.63
N ALA A 98 -18.56 0.32 -12.06
CA ALA A 98 -19.07 1.62 -12.48
C ALA A 98 -18.73 1.94 -13.94
N TYR A 99 -17.54 1.57 -14.40
CA TYR A 99 -17.15 1.76 -15.81
C TYR A 99 -18.04 0.97 -16.77
N VAL A 100 -18.38 -0.27 -16.44
CA VAL A 100 -19.18 -1.16 -17.30
C VAL A 100 -20.67 -0.81 -17.24
N ASN A 101 -21.21 -0.54 -16.05
CA ASN A 101 -22.66 -0.46 -15.82
C ASN A 101 -23.24 0.96 -15.91
N VAL A 102 -22.41 2.01 -15.79
CA VAL A 102 -22.88 3.40 -15.82
C VAL A 102 -22.92 3.93 -17.25
N SER A 103 -23.99 4.67 -17.56
CA SER A 103 -24.20 5.37 -18.82
C SER A 103 -23.01 6.29 -19.14
N GLN A 104 -22.60 6.34 -20.41
CA GLN A 104 -21.39 7.06 -20.83
C GLN A 104 -21.34 8.53 -20.39
N HIS A 105 -22.50 9.21 -20.37
CA HIS A 105 -22.61 10.61 -19.94
C HIS A 105 -22.39 10.84 -18.44
N LEU A 106 -22.57 9.81 -17.59
CA LEU A 106 -22.43 9.90 -16.13
C LEU A 106 -21.17 9.22 -15.61
N ARG A 107 -20.49 8.44 -16.46
CA ARG A 107 -19.36 7.59 -16.08
C ARG A 107 -18.21 8.39 -15.48
N SER A 108 -17.83 9.49 -16.12
CA SER A 108 -16.72 10.34 -15.64
C SER A 108 -17.00 10.91 -14.26
N ALA A 109 -18.18 11.49 -14.06
CA ALA A 109 -18.60 12.06 -12.77
C ALA A 109 -18.69 10.97 -11.68
N THR A 110 -19.24 9.81 -12.01
CA THR A 110 -19.42 8.71 -11.05
C THR A 110 -18.08 8.14 -10.58
N ILE A 111 -17.18 7.83 -11.53
CA ILE A 111 -15.83 7.32 -11.20
C ILE A 111 -15.04 8.39 -10.44
N SER A 112 -15.11 9.66 -10.87
CA SER A 112 -14.45 10.77 -10.18
C SER A 112 -14.91 10.89 -8.73
N ASN A 113 -16.21 10.79 -8.47
CA ASN A 113 -16.76 10.80 -7.13
C ASN A 113 -16.27 9.61 -6.30
N LEU A 114 -16.25 8.39 -6.86
CA LEU A 114 -15.73 7.21 -6.15
C LEU A 114 -14.26 7.40 -5.73
N ILE A 115 -13.43 7.92 -6.65
CA ILE A 115 -12.01 8.20 -6.38
C ILE A 115 -11.86 9.28 -5.30
N LEU A 116 -12.59 10.39 -5.41
CA LEU A 116 -12.53 11.47 -4.43
C LEU A 116 -12.91 11.01 -3.02
N GLN A 117 -13.96 10.19 -2.91
CA GLN A 117 -14.38 9.62 -1.63
C GLN A 117 -13.33 8.66 -1.06
N GLN A 118 -12.71 7.84 -1.91
CA GLN A 118 -11.63 6.95 -1.46
C GLN A 118 -10.39 7.75 -1.04
N MET A 119 -10.03 8.82 -1.76
CA MET A 119 -8.94 9.72 -1.38
C MET A 119 -9.16 10.35 -0.01
N LEU A 120 -10.37 10.81 0.30
CA LEU A 120 -10.68 11.37 1.63
C LEU A 120 -10.47 10.35 2.75
N LYS A 121 -10.85 9.09 2.55
CA LYS A 121 -10.58 8.03 3.54
C LYS A 121 -9.09 7.85 3.84
N HIS A 122 -8.24 8.03 2.83
CA HIS A 122 -6.79 7.85 2.94
C HIS A 122 -6.06 9.12 3.40
N LEU A 123 -6.54 10.31 3.01
CA LEU A 123 -5.85 11.58 3.25
C LEU A 123 -6.40 12.34 4.45
N ASP A 124 -7.65 12.10 4.82
CA ASP A 124 -8.34 12.73 5.96
C ASP A 124 -8.81 11.68 6.97
N THR A 125 -7.89 10.80 7.37
CA THR A 125 -8.20 9.70 8.31
C THR A 125 -8.68 10.23 9.67
N ASN A 126 -8.20 11.40 10.09
CA ASN A 126 -8.57 12.05 11.35
C ASN A 126 -9.78 12.99 11.24
N GLN A 127 -10.32 13.19 10.04
CA GLN A 127 -11.43 14.11 9.76
C GLN A 127 -11.14 15.56 10.20
N ASP A 128 -9.92 16.02 9.93
CA ASP A 128 -9.43 17.36 10.26
C ASP A 128 -9.99 18.44 9.31
N GLY A 129 -10.84 18.06 8.36
CA GLY A 129 -11.59 18.97 7.49
C GLY A 129 -10.93 19.18 6.13
N MET A 130 -10.53 18.10 5.46
CA MET A 130 -9.90 18.18 4.14
C MET A 130 -10.93 18.34 3.02
N LEU A 131 -10.61 19.22 2.06
CA LEU A 131 -11.38 19.38 0.82
C LEU A 131 -10.55 18.94 -0.38
N VAL A 132 -11.09 18.03 -1.18
CA VAL A 132 -10.47 17.53 -2.42
C VAL A 132 -11.35 17.92 -3.60
N SER A 133 -10.75 18.48 -4.65
CA SER A 133 -11.45 18.90 -5.87
C SER A 133 -10.73 18.44 -7.13
N ILE A 134 -11.50 18.22 -8.20
CA ILE A 134 -10.98 17.86 -9.52
C ILE A 134 -11.24 19.04 -10.46
N ALA A 135 -10.18 19.55 -11.07
CA ALA A 135 -10.25 20.59 -12.10
C ALA A 135 -9.84 19.99 -13.45
N GLN A 136 -10.70 20.14 -14.47
CA GLN A 136 -10.39 19.75 -15.83
C GLN A 136 -9.94 20.96 -16.63
N CYS A 137 -8.66 21.00 -17.01
CA CYS A 137 -8.16 22.02 -17.91
C CYS A 137 -8.65 21.72 -19.34
N VAL A 138 -9.32 22.67 -19.97
CA VAL A 138 -9.69 22.62 -21.38
C VAL A 138 -8.91 23.68 -22.16
N PRO A 139 -8.51 23.42 -23.42
CA PRO A 139 -7.85 24.42 -24.23
C PRO A 139 -8.76 25.65 -24.42
N PRO A 140 -8.18 26.86 -24.50
CA PRO A 140 -8.96 28.07 -24.72
C PRO A 140 -9.70 27.97 -26.06
N VAL A 141 -11.01 28.24 -26.04
CA VAL A 141 -11.79 28.38 -27.27
C VAL A 141 -11.17 29.55 -28.04
N ALA A 142 -10.69 29.29 -29.26
CA ALA A 142 -10.14 30.33 -30.12
C ALA A 142 -11.21 31.41 -30.31
N GLY A 143 -11.00 32.57 -29.68
CA GLY A 143 -11.84 33.75 -29.88
C GLY A 143 -11.78 34.19 -31.34
N PRO A 144 -12.78 34.96 -31.81
CA PRO A 144 -12.75 35.52 -33.16
C PRO A 144 -11.45 36.30 -33.32
N LYS A 145 -10.70 35.99 -34.38
CA LYS A 145 -9.53 36.77 -34.77
C LYS A 145 -10.01 38.19 -35.10
N ASP A 146 -9.67 39.15 -34.26
CA ASP A 146 -9.81 40.56 -34.60
C ASP A 146 -9.04 40.79 -35.90
N SER A 147 -9.80 41.22 -36.92
CA SER A 147 -9.33 41.52 -38.28
C SER A 147 -8.89 42.97 -38.37
#